data_AF-A0A512CHW7-F1
#
_entry.id   AF-A0A512CHW7-F1
#
_cell.length_a   1.000
_cell.length_b   1.000
_cell.length_c   1.000
_cell.angle_alpha   90.00
_cell.angle_beta   90.00
_cell.angle_gamma   90.00
#
_symmetry.space_group_name_H-M   'P 1'
#
loop_
_entity.id
_entity.type
_entity.pdbx_description
1 polymer ?
#
loop_
_entity_poly.entity_id
_entity_poly.type
_entity_poly.pdbx_seq_one_letter_code
_entity_poly.pdbx_strand_id
1 'polypeptide(L)'
;MIEKVKSLIKSKIDEFSLLDTGWDNRPYDFYLIFGQNDEDKSPWIKSNWENNFESYFDKLIKQTETADKTGIRVVKYKPEKQIAKKDKKEFIHHSEVKTGRLNWDSKSHEKWTIESNLKNYFLNTEIWTPRWTICEKRNSPPDIFISISNERDFEDAREIKFGYFIVVAIAKNLKIASKSVMKEMAEGINSKATIAKSRKWGRTEKAGNWTFVNGIQHTFSNGIYKGGNLHTYNFEMLIFEPTWKIIYKEK
;
A
#
# COMPACT_ATOMS: atom_id res chain seq x y z
N MET A 1 -41.82 28.31 5.42
CA MET A 1 -41.32 27.25 6.35
C MET A 1 -40.69 26.08 5.60
N ILE A 2 -41.33 25.55 4.55
CA ILE A 2 -40.85 24.43 3.72
C ILE A 2 -39.50 24.70 3.02
N GLU A 3 -39.26 25.90 2.49
CA GLU A 3 -37.98 26.21 1.81
C GLU A 3 -36.78 26.28 2.75
N LYS A 4 -36.97 26.79 3.98
CA LYS A 4 -35.92 26.79 5.01
C LYS A 4 -35.53 25.36 5.41
N VAL A 5 -36.51 24.45 5.49
CA VAL A 5 -36.26 23.03 5.78
C VAL A 5 -35.52 22.35 4.63
N LYS A 6 -35.90 22.60 3.37
CA LYS A 6 -35.18 22.06 2.18
C LYS A 6 -33.74 22.55 2.10
N SER A 7 -33.50 23.84 2.39
CA SER A 7 -32.15 24.43 2.43
C SER A 7 -31.29 23.82 3.54
N LEU A 8 -31.85 23.61 4.74
CA LEU A 8 -31.15 22.97 5.85
C LEU A 8 -30.83 21.49 5.57
N ILE A 9 -31.76 20.76 4.95
CA ILE A 9 -31.54 19.37 4.55
C ILE A 9 -30.43 19.29 3.50
N LYS A 10 -30.48 20.17 2.49
CA LYS A 10 -29.44 20.24 1.45
C LYS A 10 -28.07 20.59 2.04
N SER A 11 -27.97 21.60 2.92
CA SER A 11 -26.69 21.96 3.54
C SER A 11 -26.12 20.83 4.39
N LYS A 12 -26.98 20.10 5.13
CA LYS A 12 -26.55 18.92 5.89
C LYS A 12 -26.11 17.79 4.96
N ILE A 13 -26.82 17.51 3.88
CA ILE A 13 -26.42 16.50 2.89
C ILE A 13 -25.07 16.87 2.26
N ASP A 14 -24.88 18.13 1.90
CA ASP A 14 -23.62 18.63 1.33
C ASP A 14 -22.48 18.50 2.36
N GLU A 15 -22.72 18.83 3.64
CA GLU A 15 -21.76 18.66 4.74
C GLU A 15 -21.42 17.18 5.00
N PHE A 16 -22.40 16.28 4.99
CA PHE A 16 -22.19 14.83 5.08
C PHE A 16 -21.41 14.30 3.86
N SER A 17 -21.70 14.78 2.65
CA SER A 17 -20.97 14.40 1.44
C SER A 17 -19.50 14.87 1.49
N LEU A 18 -19.24 16.07 2.01
CA LEU A 18 -17.89 16.62 2.20
C LEU A 18 -17.09 15.85 3.24
N LEU A 19 -17.74 15.31 4.28
CA LEU A 19 -17.11 14.42 5.25
C LEU A 19 -16.72 13.06 4.63
N ASP A 20 -17.49 12.59 3.65
CA ASP A 20 -17.27 11.32 2.94
C ASP A 20 -16.33 11.43 1.72
N THR A 21 -16.03 12.63 1.21
CA THR A 21 -15.19 12.82 0.01
C THR A 21 -14.01 13.77 0.19
N GLY A 22 -13.91 14.47 1.32
CA GLY A 22 -12.84 15.42 1.61
C GLY A 22 -11.49 14.75 1.89
N TRP A 23 -10.40 15.40 1.46
CA TRP A 23 -9.02 14.90 1.56
C TRP A 23 -8.66 14.40 2.96
N ASP A 24 -8.98 15.16 4.01
CA ASP A 24 -8.51 14.82 5.37
C ASP A 24 -9.54 14.08 6.23
N ASN A 25 -10.69 13.68 5.68
CA ASN A 25 -11.78 13.16 6.51
C ASN A 25 -12.44 11.88 6.00
N ARG A 26 -12.23 11.52 4.72
CA ARG A 26 -12.81 10.31 4.14
C ARG A 26 -12.35 9.06 4.92
N PRO A 27 -13.28 8.23 5.43
CA PRO A 27 -12.94 7.03 6.18
C PRO A 27 -12.66 5.83 5.28
N TYR A 28 -11.67 5.02 5.66
CA TYR A 28 -11.19 3.85 4.94
C TYR A 28 -11.23 2.61 5.82
N ASP A 29 -11.55 1.48 5.21
CA ASP A 29 -11.07 0.19 5.69
C ASP A 29 -9.58 0.12 5.40
N PHE A 30 -8.77 0.09 6.47
CA PHE A 30 -7.33 0.22 6.43
C PHE A 30 -6.67 -1.07 6.89
N TYR A 31 -5.90 -1.68 6.00
CA TYR A 31 -5.24 -2.97 6.19
C TYR A 31 -3.73 -2.81 6.15
N LEU A 32 -3.05 -3.50 7.05
CA LEU A 32 -1.61 -3.73 7.00
C LEU A 32 -1.38 -5.23 6.85
N ILE A 33 -0.55 -5.61 5.87
CA ILE A 33 -0.21 -6.99 5.55
C ILE A 33 1.30 -7.12 5.66
N PHE A 34 1.73 -8.04 6.51
CA PHE A 34 3.12 -8.36 6.75
C PHE A 34 3.45 -9.63 5.98
N GLY A 35 4.30 -9.50 4.97
CA GLY A 35 4.65 -10.58 4.05
C GLY A 35 5.57 -11.64 4.66
N GLN A 36 5.71 -12.74 3.91
CA GLN A 36 6.66 -13.80 4.22
C GLN A 36 8.11 -13.33 4.05
N ASN A 37 9.05 -14.06 4.66
CA ASN A 37 10.50 -13.83 4.54
C ASN A 37 11.11 -14.52 3.32
N ASP A 38 10.32 -15.21 2.50
CA ASP A 38 10.81 -15.85 1.29
C ASP A 38 10.78 -14.84 0.14
N GLU A 39 11.96 -14.49 -0.39
CA GLU A 39 12.06 -13.54 -1.50
C GLU A 39 11.36 -14.06 -2.76
N ASP A 40 11.42 -15.37 -3.01
CA ASP A 40 10.80 -16.01 -4.18
C ASP A 40 9.27 -15.97 -4.13
N LYS A 41 8.68 -15.51 -3.01
CA LYS A 41 7.24 -15.29 -2.81
C LYS A 41 6.84 -13.81 -2.88
N SER A 42 7.78 -12.92 -3.24
CA SER A 42 7.54 -11.48 -3.23
C SER A 42 6.53 -11.03 -4.28
N PRO A 43 5.71 -9.99 -3.99
CA PRO A 43 4.62 -9.54 -4.86
C PRO A 43 5.09 -8.90 -6.18
N TRP A 44 6.34 -8.43 -6.27
CA TRP A 44 6.89 -7.86 -7.50
C TRP A 44 7.48 -8.91 -8.45
N ILE A 45 7.58 -10.17 -8.02
CA ILE A 45 7.95 -11.27 -8.92
C ILE A 45 6.76 -11.54 -9.82
N LYS A 46 6.98 -11.54 -11.13
CA LYS A 46 5.93 -11.59 -12.16
C LYS A 46 4.94 -12.75 -11.93
N SER A 47 5.45 -13.97 -11.77
CA SER A 47 4.63 -15.15 -11.54
C SER A 47 3.81 -15.08 -10.26
N ASN A 48 4.37 -14.52 -9.17
CA ASN A 48 3.62 -14.32 -7.94
C ASN A 48 2.56 -13.26 -8.09
N TRP A 49 2.90 -12.13 -8.73
CA TRP A 49 1.95 -11.05 -8.97
C TRP A 49 0.71 -11.58 -9.69
N GLU A 50 0.91 -12.24 -10.83
CA GLU A 50 -0.17 -12.75 -11.69
C GLU A 50 -1.03 -13.79 -10.96
N ASN A 51 -0.40 -14.73 -10.22
CA ASN A 51 -1.12 -15.86 -9.61
C ASN A 51 -1.71 -15.56 -8.23
N ASN A 52 -1.06 -14.71 -7.44
CA ASN A 52 -1.32 -14.62 -5.99
C ASN A 52 -1.77 -13.24 -5.51
N PHE A 53 -1.57 -12.16 -6.31
CA PHE A 53 -1.86 -10.79 -5.86
C PHE A 53 -2.84 -10.06 -6.77
N GLU A 54 -2.60 -10.07 -8.09
CA GLU A 54 -3.31 -9.22 -9.05
C GLU A 54 -4.83 -9.41 -8.97
N SER A 55 -5.30 -10.65 -8.99
CA SER A 55 -6.73 -10.96 -9.00
C SER A 55 -7.48 -10.43 -7.77
N TYR A 56 -6.82 -10.37 -6.60
CA TYR A 56 -7.43 -9.83 -5.38
C TYR A 56 -7.55 -8.30 -5.42
N PHE A 57 -6.52 -7.61 -5.91
CA PHE A 57 -6.58 -6.16 -6.09
C PHE A 57 -7.53 -5.78 -7.22
N ASP A 58 -7.56 -6.56 -8.30
CA ASP A 58 -8.47 -6.36 -9.42
C ASP A 58 -9.94 -6.52 -9.00
N LYS A 59 -10.26 -7.54 -8.18
CA LYS A 59 -11.58 -7.72 -7.55
C LYS A 59 -12.03 -6.45 -6.79
N LEU A 60 -11.11 -5.72 -6.16
CA LEU A 60 -11.42 -4.48 -5.43
C LEU A 60 -11.54 -3.28 -6.38
N ILE A 61 -10.56 -3.08 -7.26
CA ILE A 61 -10.45 -1.91 -8.15
C ILE A 61 -11.64 -1.83 -9.10
N LYS A 62 -12.07 -2.97 -9.67
CA LYS A 62 -13.21 -3.04 -10.60
C LYS A 62 -14.56 -2.66 -9.98
N GLN A 63 -14.66 -2.57 -8.66
CA GLN A 63 -15.87 -2.10 -7.97
C GLN A 63 -15.97 -0.56 -7.91
N THR A 64 -14.97 0.17 -8.43
CA THR A 64 -14.98 1.63 -8.47
C THR A 64 -15.39 2.15 -9.85
N GLU A 65 -16.09 3.28 -9.90
CA GLU A 65 -16.42 3.97 -11.17
C GLU A 65 -15.20 4.54 -11.89
N THR A 66 -14.04 4.57 -11.21
CA THR A 66 -12.80 5.15 -11.73
C THR A 66 -11.70 4.11 -11.93
N ALA A 67 -12.06 2.82 -12.04
CA ALA A 67 -11.14 1.72 -12.28
C ALA A 67 -10.29 1.93 -13.56
N ASP A 68 -10.88 2.49 -14.62
CA ASP A 68 -10.19 2.85 -15.87
C ASP A 68 -9.11 3.93 -15.68
N LYS A 69 -9.16 4.66 -14.56
CA LYS A 69 -8.25 5.76 -14.22
C LYS A 69 -7.20 5.35 -13.19
N THR A 70 -7.17 4.10 -12.77
CA THR A 70 -6.15 3.58 -11.87
C THR A 70 -4.76 3.78 -12.46
N GLY A 71 -3.83 4.22 -11.63
CA GLY A 71 -2.45 4.47 -12.01
C GLY A 71 -1.48 3.83 -11.04
N ILE A 72 -0.36 3.36 -11.58
CA ILE A 72 0.70 2.70 -10.83
C ILE A 72 1.94 3.61 -10.83
N ARG A 73 2.56 3.79 -9.68
CA ARG A 73 3.89 4.37 -9.52
C ARG A 73 4.81 3.30 -8.97
N VAL A 74 6.02 3.19 -9.50
CA VAL A 74 6.98 2.18 -9.07
C VAL A 74 8.36 2.80 -8.98
N VAL A 75 9.10 2.42 -7.96
CA VAL A 75 10.52 2.68 -7.85
C VAL A 75 11.24 1.33 -7.86
N LYS A 76 12.07 1.13 -8.89
CA LYS A 76 12.94 -0.03 -9.00
C LYS A 76 14.26 0.37 -9.63
N TYR A 77 15.28 -0.44 -9.38
CA TYR A 77 16.65 -0.15 -9.74
C TYR A 77 17.25 -1.32 -10.52
N LYS A 78 18.24 -1.01 -11.35
CA LYS A 78 19.08 -2.00 -12.01
C LYS A 78 20.54 -1.76 -11.60
N PRO A 79 21.32 -2.82 -11.39
CA PRO A 79 22.73 -2.68 -11.07
C PRO A 79 23.51 -2.32 -12.33
N GLU A 80 24.39 -1.34 -12.21
CA GLU A 80 25.30 -0.87 -13.24
C GLU A 80 26.71 -0.84 -12.67
N LYS A 81 27.66 -1.43 -13.40
CA LYS A 81 29.08 -1.30 -13.04
C LYS A 81 29.53 0.12 -13.33
N GLN A 82 30.13 0.77 -12.35
CA GLN A 82 30.74 2.08 -12.50
C GLN A 82 32.18 2.06 -11.99
N ILE A 83 33.00 2.97 -12.54
CA ILE A 83 34.40 3.14 -12.14
C ILE A 83 34.51 4.47 -11.40
N ALA A 84 34.98 4.43 -10.16
CA ALA A 84 35.20 5.62 -9.36
C ALA A 84 36.30 6.50 -9.99
N LYS A 85 36.01 7.79 -10.17
CA LYS A 85 36.92 8.73 -10.87
C LYS A 85 38.26 8.93 -10.15
N LYS A 86 38.29 8.77 -8.82
CA LYS A 86 39.44 9.13 -7.98
C LYS A 86 40.49 8.01 -7.91
N ASP A 87 40.04 6.77 -7.75
CA ASP A 87 40.90 5.60 -7.47
C ASP A 87 40.72 4.47 -8.51
N LYS A 88 39.93 4.69 -9.56
CA LYS A 88 39.65 3.74 -10.64
C LYS A 88 39.11 2.38 -10.15
N LYS A 89 38.52 2.34 -8.96
CA LYS A 89 37.91 1.11 -8.44
C LYS A 89 36.53 0.89 -9.06
N GLU A 90 36.26 -0.35 -9.42
CA GLU A 90 34.93 -0.78 -9.84
C GLU A 90 34.01 -0.91 -8.63
N PHE A 91 32.78 -0.41 -8.77
CA PHE A 91 31.70 -0.60 -7.79
C PHE A 91 30.36 -0.78 -8.52
N ILE A 92 29.38 -1.34 -7.82
CA ILE A 92 28.01 -1.51 -8.35
C ILE A 92 27.19 -0.30 -7.92
N HIS A 93 26.71 0.46 -8.89
CA HIS A 93 25.73 1.53 -8.69
C HIS A 93 24.34 1.02 -9.03
N HIS A 94 23.33 1.39 -8.25
CA HIS A 94 21.94 1.04 -8.52
C HIS A 94 21.23 2.24 -9.17
N SER A 95 21.02 2.19 -10.49
CA SER A 95 20.35 3.25 -11.23
C SER A 95 18.85 3.00 -11.31
N GLU A 96 18.05 4.05 -11.13
CA GLU A 96 16.58 3.96 -11.15
C GLU A 96 16.07 3.65 -12.58
N VAL A 97 15.18 2.68 -12.71
CA VAL A 97 14.55 2.31 -13.98
C VAL A 97 13.31 3.15 -14.22
N LYS A 98 13.32 3.97 -15.27
CA LYS A 98 12.18 4.79 -15.66
C LYS A 98 11.12 3.94 -16.37
N THR A 99 9.98 3.75 -15.72
CA THR A 99 8.84 2.96 -16.22
C THR A 99 7.76 3.80 -16.92
N GLY A 100 7.83 5.12 -16.79
CA GLY A 100 6.88 6.06 -17.38
C GLY A 100 5.51 6.01 -16.71
N ARG A 101 4.47 6.37 -17.47
CA ARG A 101 3.08 6.34 -16.98
C ARG A 101 2.54 4.91 -17.09
N LEU A 102 2.24 4.31 -15.94
CA LEU A 102 1.64 2.98 -15.85
C LEU A 102 0.14 3.08 -15.51
N ASN A 103 -0.64 2.17 -16.09
CA ASN A 103 -2.07 2.02 -15.82
C ASN A 103 -2.33 0.67 -15.14
N TRP A 104 -3.58 0.42 -14.75
CA TRP A 104 -4.01 -0.91 -14.31
C TRP A 104 -4.33 -1.78 -15.52
N ASP A 105 -3.28 -2.31 -16.16
CA ASP A 105 -3.36 -3.22 -17.30
C ASP A 105 -2.16 -4.18 -17.31
N SER A 106 -2.30 -5.33 -17.98
CA SER A 106 -1.26 -6.36 -18.06
C SER A 106 0.06 -5.83 -18.60
N LYS A 107 0.00 -4.98 -19.64
CA LYS A 107 1.19 -4.35 -20.23
C LYS A 107 1.97 -3.49 -19.23
N SER A 108 1.27 -2.82 -18.33
CA SER A 108 1.88 -2.02 -17.26
C SER A 108 2.42 -2.93 -16.17
N HIS A 109 1.71 -4.01 -15.83
CA HIS A 109 2.16 -5.00 -14.85
C HIS A 109 3.51 -5.60 -15.26
N GLU A 110 3.61 -6.08 -16.51
CA GLU A 110 4.87 -6.60 -17.09
C GLU A 110 6.05 -5.63 -16.97
N LYS A 111 5.80 -4.32 -17.07
CA LYS A 111 6.86 -3.31 -17.01
C LYS A 111 7.42 -3.11 -15.61
N TRP A 112 6.60 -3.27 -14.57
CA TRP A 112 7.02 -2.94 -13.21
C TRP A 112 7.46 -4.19 -12.42
N THR A 113 6.83 -5.34 -12.67
CA THR A 113 7.26 -6.62 -12.10
C THR A 113 8.66 -7.01 -12.60
N ILE A 114 9.27 -7.98 -11.94
CA ILE A 114 10.57 -8.56 -12.30
C ILE A 114 10.44 -10.08 -12.43
N GLU A 115 11.23 -10.67 -13.32
CA GLU A 115 11.41 -12.12 -13.34
C GLU A 115 12.23 -12.56 -12.12
N SER A 116 11.94 -13.74 -11.57
CA SER A 116 12.77 -14.36 -10.53
C SER A 116 14.21 -14.47 -11.04
N ASN A 117 15.19 -14.12 -10.21
CA ASN A 117 16.65 -14.14 -10.52
C ASN A 117 17.21 -12.98 -11.36
N LEU A 118 16.40 -12.00 -11.77
CA LEU A 118 16.96 -10.76 -12.34
C LEU A 118 17.57 -9.93 -11.21
N LYS A 119 18.78 -9.40 -11.42
CA LYS A 119 19.45 -8.52 -10.46
C LYS A 119 18.77 -7.16 -10.26
N ASN A 120 17.59 -6.94 -10.84
CA ASN A 120 16.84 -5.71 -10.65
C ASN A 120 16.25 -5.70 -9.24
N TYR A 121 16.49 -4.62 -8.52
CA TYR A 121 15.97 -4.45 -7.17
C TYR A 121 14.66 -3.66 -7.22
N PHE A 122 13.58 -4.25 -6.70
CA PHE A 122 12.33 -3.55 -6.48
C PHE A 122 12.37 -2.85 -5.11
N LEU A 123 12.02 -1.55 -5.06
CA LEU A 123 11.92 -0.81 -3.81
C LEU A 123 10.47 -0.72 -3.33
N ASN A 124 9.59 -0.11 -4.15
CA ASN A 124 8.19 0.02 -3.80
C ASN A 124 7.29 0.26 -5.03
N THR A 125 5.99 0.04 -4.85
CA THR A 125 4.95 0.50 -5.77
C THR A 125 3.77 1.10 -5.00
N GLU A 126 3.12 2.07 -5.62
CA GLU A 126 1.85 2.62 -5.18
C GLU A 126 0.83 2.51 -6.32
N ILE A 127 -0.37 2.04 -5.99
CA ILE A 127 -1.51 1.91 -6.90
C ILE A 127 -2.61 2.83 -6.38
N TRP A 128 -3.02 3.77 -7.21
CA TRP A 128 -3.98 4.82 -6.89
C TRP A 128 -5.20 4.69 -7.81
N THR A 129 -6.39 4.56 -7.22
CA THR A 129 -7.67 4.53 -7.94
C THR A 129 -8.56 5.67 -7.45
N PRO A 130 -8.80 6.74 -8.23
CA PRO A 130 -8.11 7.07 -9.48
C PRO A 130 -6.66 7.48 -9.22
N ARG A 131 -5.84 7.60 -10.28
CA ARG A 131 -4.43 8.01 -10.14
C ARG A 131 -4.25 9.32 -9.37
N TRP A 132 -3.10 9.46 -8.69
CA TRP A 132 -2.73 10.62 -7.87
C TRP A 132 -3.03 11.98 -8.51
N THR A 133 -2.67 12.18 -9.79
CA THR A 133 -2.87 13.48 -10.46
C THR A 133 -4.36 13.84 -10.64
N ILE A 134 -5.24 12.84 -10.73
CA ILE A 134 -6.69 13.04 -10.73
C ILE A 134 -7.18 13.36 -9.32
N CYS A 135 -6.65 12.68 -8.31
CA CYS A 135 -6.94 12.96 -6.91
C CYS A 135 -6.59 14.42 -6.57
N GLU A 136 -5.38 14.87 -6.89
CA GLU A 136 -4.94 16.26 -6.69
C GLU A 136 -5.85 17.26 -7.41
N LYS A 137 -6.12 17.04 -8.70
CA LYS A 137 -6.99 17.93 -9.49
C LYS A 137 -8.40 18.03 -8.91
N ARG A 138 -8.91 16.94 -8.33
CA ARG A 138 -10.25 16.89 -7.72
C ARG A 138 -10.25 17.29 -6.24
N ASN A 139 -9.08 17.52 -5.65
CA ASN A 139 -8.91 17.71 -4.21
C ASN A 139 -9.65 16.62 -3.39
N SER A 140 -9.58 15.36 -3.84
CA SER A 140 -10.25 14.22 -3.21
C SER A 140 -9.31 13.02 -3.15
N PRO A 141 -9.27 12.28 -2.02
CA PRO A 141 -8.36 11.15 -1.87
C PRO A 141 -8.87 9.95 -2.69
N PRO A 142 -8.00 8.98 -3.01
CA PRO A 142 -8.36 7.87 -3.88
C PRO A 142 -9.48 7.02 -3.28
N ASP A 143 -10.34 6.45 -4.12
CA ASP A 143 -11.29 5.41 -3.73
C ASP A 143 -10.55 4.20 -3.14
N ILE A 144 -9.46 3.79 -3.78
CA ILE A 144 -8.58 2.71 -3.33
C ILE A 144 -7.12 3.13 -3.46
N PHE A 145 -6.36 2.95 -2.39
CA PHE A 145 -4.92 3.08 -2.36
C PHE A 145 -4.29 1.77 -1.92
N ILE A 146 -3.27 1.32 -2.64
CA ILE A 146 -2.45 0.18 -2.27
C ILE A 146 -0.98 0.61 -2.36
N SER A 147 -0.18 0.35 -1.35
CA SER A 147 1.28 0.40 -1.48
C SER A 147 1.91 -0.93 -1.12
N ILE A 148 2.98 -1.27 -1.81
CA ILE A 148 3.77 -2.48 -1.60
C ILE A 148 5.21 -2.03 -1.47
N SER A 149 5.84 -2.36 -0.36
CA SER A 149 7.24 -2.03 -0.08
C SER A 149 8.07 -3.29 0.07
N ASN A 150 9.26 -3.30 -0.51
CA ASN A 150 10.31 -4.25 -0.19
C ASN A 150 10.98 -3.83 1.11
N GLU A 151 11.04 -4.74 2.07
CA GLU A 151 11.63 -4.48 3.39
C GLU A 151 13.09 -4.95 3.49
N ARG A 152 13.58 -5.60 2.42
CA ARG A 152 15.00 -5.92 2.23
C ARG A 152 15.77 -4.68 1.85
N ASP A 153 17.08 -4.69 2.06
CA ASP A 153 17.98 -3.74 1.39
C ASP A 153 18.64 -4.39 0.18
N PHE A 154 19.40 -3.58 -0.57
CA PHE A 154 20.14 -4.01 -1.75
C PHE A 154 21.16 -5.13 -1.48
N GLU A 155 21.62 -5.28 -0.24
CA GLU A 155 22.73 -6.17 0.14
C GLU A 155 22.27 -7.34 1.03
N ASP A 156 20.97 -7.42 1.32
CA ASP A 156 20.36 -8.27 2.36
C ASP A 156 21.14 -8.27 3.69
N ALA A 157 21.69 -7.12 4.05
CA ALA A 157 22.59 -6.98 5.20
C ALA A 157 21.82 -6.86 6.53
N ARG A 158 20.55 -6.46 6.48
CA ARG A 158 19.71 -6.26 7.67
C ARG A 158 18.84 -7.48 7.96
N GLU A 159 18.75 -7.83 9.23
CA GLU A 159 17.80 -8.84 9.68
C GLU A 159 16.36 -8.33 9.50
N ILE A 160 15.57 -9.07 8.72
CA ILE A 160 14.16 -8.74 8.45
C ILE A 160 13.22 -9.72 9.17
N LYS A 161 12.09 -9.17 9.63
CA LYS A 161 11.02 -9.95 10.28
C LYS A 161 9.86 -10.32 9.35
N PHE A 162 9.74 -9.62 8.22
CA PHE A 162 8.83 -9.83 7.10
C PHE A 162 9.52 -9.28 5.84
N GLY A 163 9.35 -9.92 4.68
CA GLY A 163 10.07 -9.54 3.45
C GLY A 163 9.43 -8.39 2.66
N TYR A 164 8.12 -8.21 2.82
CA TYR A 164 7.39 -7.12 2.18
C TYR A 164 6.28 -6.61 3.10
N PHE A 165 5.89 -5.36 2.88
CA PHE A 165 4.82 -4.70 3.63
C PHE A 165 3.81 -4.11 2.66
N ILE A 166 2.54 -4.48 2.83
CA ILE A 166 1.44 -3.97 1.99
C ILE A 166 0.49 -3.16 2.84
N VAL A 167 0.20 -1.96 2.36
CA VAL A 167 -0.82 -1.08 2.92
C VAL A 167 -1.98 -1.05 1.94
N VAL A 168 -3.20 -1.35 2.41
CA VAL A 168 -4.41 -1.25 1.59
C VAL A 168 -5.40 -0.33 2.29
N ALA A 169 -5.93 0.65 1.57
CA ALA A 169 -6.98 1.53 2.04
C ALA A 169 -8.11 1.56 1.02
N ILE A 170 -9.31 1.17 1.45
CA ILE A 170 -10.51 1.14 0.62
C ILE A 170 -11.55 2.06 1.25
N ALA A 171 -12.02 3.04 0.49
CA ALA A 171 -12.96 4.02 1.00
C ALA A 171 -14.29 3.35 1.42
N LYS A 172 -14.75 3.64 2.64
CA LYS A 172 -15.91 2.96 3.22
C LYS A 172 -17.23 3.21 2.48
N ASN A 173 -17.36 4.36 1.83
CA ASN A 173 -18.54 4.70 1.04
C ASN A 173 -18.74 3.77 -0.19
N LEU A 174 -17.69 3.05 -0.62
CA LEU A 174 -17.79 2.05 -1.68
C LEU A 174 -18.57 0.79 -1.23
N LYS A 175 -18.69 0.55 0.08
CA LYS A 175 -19.40 -0.60 0.68
C LYS A 175 -18.92 -1.97 0.15
N ILE A 176 -17.66 -2.05 -0.23
CA ILE A 176 -17.02 -3.28 -0.70
C ILE A 176 -16.83 -4.23 0.48
N ALA A 177 -17.06 -5.54 0.29
CA ALA A 177 -16.77 -6.59 1.26
C ALA A 177 -15.25 -6.86 1.41
N SER A 178 -14.46 -5.79 1.56
CA SER A 178 -12.99 -5.75 1.48
C SER A 178 -12.32 -6.75 2.42
N LYS A 179 -12.86 -6.91 3.63
CA LYS A 179 -12.33 -7.80 4.66
C LYS A 179 -12.27 -9.26 4.21
N SER A 180 -13.27 -9.72 3.46
CA SER A 180 -13.31 -11.11 2.96
C SER A 180 -12.23 -11.34 1.90
N VAL A 181 -12.09 -10.40 0.95
CA VAL A 181 -11.06 -10.43 -0.10
C VAL A 181 -9.65 -10.37 0.50
N MET A 182 -9.43 -9.49 1.48
CA MET A 182 -8.12 -9.38 2.15
C MET A 182 -7.80 -10.62 2.98
N LYS A 183 -8.80 -11.27 3.58
CA LYS A 183 -8.60 -12.54 4.29
C LYS A 183 -8.20 -13.66 3.33
N GLU A 184 -8.93 -13.84 2.24
CA GLU A 184 -8.65 -14.84 1.21
C GLU A 184 -7.24 -14.66 0.63
N MET A 185 -6.87 -13.41 0.30
CA MET A 185 -5.52 -13.08 -0.16
C MET A 185 -4.46 -13.39 0.91
N ALA A 186 -4.68 -12.97 2.15
CA ALA A 186 -3.76 -13.19 3.26
C ALA A 186 -3.50 -14.68 3.54
N GLU A 187 -4.53 -15.52 3.43
CA GLU A 187 -4.43 -16.97 3.51
C GLU A 187 -3.66 -17.54 2.31
N GLY A 188 -3.99 -17.11 1.09
CA GLY A 188 -3.35 -17.59 -0.16
C GLY A 188 -1.87 -17.26 -0.26
N ILE A 189 -1.45 -16.07 0.18
CA ILE A 189 -0.03 -15.67 0.21
C ILE A 189 0.68 -16.13 1.49
N ASN A 190 -0.05 -16.79 2.40
CA ASN A 190 0.37 -17.11 3.76
C ASN A 190 1.03 -15.90 4.46
N SER A 191 0.37 -14.75 4.56
CA SER A 191 0.99 -13.55 5.18
C SER A 191 1.33 -13.78 6.66
N LYS A 192 2.44 -13.28 7.20
CA LYS A 192 2.74 -13.43 8.64
C LYS A 192 1.63 -12.90 9.54
N ALA A 193 1.12 -11.72 9.20
CA ALA A 193 -0.10 -11.20 9.77
C ALA A 193 -0.79 -10.26 8.78
N THR A 194 -2.11 -10.22 8.84
CA THR A 194 -2.93 -9.20 8.21
C THR A 194 -3.88 -8.63 9.26
N ILE A 195 -3.82 -7.31 9.44
CA ILE A 195 -4.58 -6.59 10.45
C ILE A 195 -5.38 -5.46 9.82
N ALA A 196 -6.51 -5.12 10.42
CA ALA A 196 -7.43 -4.13 9.89
C ALA A 196 -7.95 -3.17 10.96
N LYS A 197 -8.19 -1.92 10.58
CA LYS A 197 -8.97 -0.95 11.36
C LYS A 197 -9.65 0.05 10.45
N SER A 198 -10.48 0.91 11.03
CA SER A 198 -10.96 2.11 10.34
C SER A 198 -9.95 3.24 10.49
N ARG A 199 -9.65 3.96 9.42
CA ARG A 199 -8.79 5.16 9.49
C ARG A 199 -9.23 6.23 8.51
N LYS A 200 -9.04 7.51 8.85
CA LYS A 200 -9.28 8.63 7.93
C LYS A 200 -8.05 8.92 7.08
N TRP A 201 -8.26 9.33 5.83
CA TRP A 201 -7.19 9.82 4.97
C TRP A 201 -6.55 11.09 5.54
N GLY A 202 -5.26 11.31 5.26
CA GLY A 202 -4.54 12.54 5.63
C GLY A 202 -4.31 12.79 7.13
N ARG A 203 -4.94 12.02 8.03
CA ARG A 203 -4.88 12.28 9.48
C ARG A 203 -3.80 11.48 10.18
N THR A 204 -3.14 12.16 11.11
CA THR A 204 -2.30 11.52 12.11
C THR A 204 -3.18 10.75 13.11
N GLU A 205 -2.62 9.72 13.71
CA GLU A 205 -3.34 8.90 14.69
C GLU A 205 -2.36 8.26 15.68
N LYS A 206 -2.67 8.30 16.97
CA LYS A 206 -1.94 7.56 18.00
C LYS A 206 -2.93 6.70 18.79
N ALA A 207 -2.70 5.39 18.80
CA ALA A 207 -3.60 4.42 19.42
C ALA A 207 -2.81 3.24 20.00
N GLY A 208 -2.73 3.18 21.34
CA GLY A 208 -1.90 2.19 22.03
C GLY A 208 -0.43 2.31 21.63
N ASN A 209 0.16 1.19 21.21
CA ASN A 209 1.54 1.14 20.73
C ASN A 209 1.74 1.72 19.32
N TRP A 210 0.66 2.03 18.60
CA TRP A 210 0.71 2.41 17.18
C TRP A 210 0.64 3.93 17.00
N THR A 211 1.55 4.49 16.19
CA THR A 211 1.61 5.93 15.91
C THR A 211 1.77 6.17 14.41
N PHE A 212 0.84 6.90 13.82
CA PHE A 212 0.87 7.32 12.43
C PHE A 212 1.02 8.84 12.39
N VAL A 213 2.23 9.31 12.09
CA VAL A 213 2.56 10.75 12.11
C VAL A 213 2.16 11.48 10.83
N ASN A 214 1.76 10.75 9.80
CA ASN A 214 1.35 11.25 8.48
C ASN A 214 0.09 10.50 8.00
N GLY A 215 -0.45 10.87 6.84
CA GLY A 215 -1.59 10.17 6.21
C GLY A 215 -1.33 8.70 5.83
N ILE A 216 -2.37 8.02 5.37
CA ILE A 216 -2.35 6.60 4.98
C ILE A 216 -1.23 6.28 3.99
N GLN A 217 -1.05 7.11 2.97
CA GLN A 217 -0.04 6.96 1.92
C GLN A 217 1.41 7.03 2.42
N HIS A 218 1.62 7.51 3.64
CA HIS A 218 2.92 7.61 4.29
C HIS A 218 3.11 6.54 5.37
N THR A 219 2.38 5.43 5.28
CA THR A 219 2.53 4.31 6.21
C THR A 219 3.67 3.41 5.73
N PHE A 220 4.70 3.26 6.56
CA PHE A 220 5.86 2.40 6.32
C PHE A 220 6.21 1.64 7.61
N SER A 221 7.01 0.58 7.51
CA SER A 221 7.37 -0.29 8.64
C SER A 221 8.13 0.45 9.76
N ASN A 222 8.82 1.53 9.41
CA ASN A 222 9.61 2.33 10.35
C ASN A 222 8.74 3.33 11.14
N GLY A 223 8.91 3.39 12.45
CA GLY A 223 8.33 4.42 13.31
C GLY A 223 6.85 4.23 13.69
N ILE A 224 6.13 3.30 13.05
CA ILE A 224 4.68 3.14 13.28
C ILE A 224 4.31 2.37 14.55
N TYR A 225 5.27 1.69 15.17
CA TYR A 225 5.09 0.94 16.41
C TYR A 225 6.12 1.36 17.46
N LYS A 226 5.64 1.96 18.57
CA LYS A 226 6.46 2.51 19.66
C LYS A 226 7.59 3.44 19.19
N GLY A 227 7.43 4.09 18.03
CA GLY A 227 8.42 4.98 17.43
C GLY A 227 9.65 4.28 16.83
N GLY A 228 9.71 2.94 16.86
CA GLY A 228 10.83 2.15 16.34
C GLY A 228 10.54 1.49 14.99
N ASN A 229 11.56 0.86 14.41
CA ASN A 229 11.40 0.05 13.21
C ASN A 229 10.78 -1.30 13.58
N LEU A 230 9.73 -1.74 12.87
CA LEU A 230 9.08 -3.01 13.16
C LEU A 230 10.01 -4.23 13.10
N HIS A 231 11.09 -4.18 12.33
CA HIS A 231 12.09 -5.23 12.26
C HIS A 231 12.99 -5.34 13.51
N THR A 232 13.03 -4.31 14.37
CA THR A 232 13.80 -4.35 15.62
C THR A 232 13.04 -5.04 16.75
N TYR A 233 11.77 -5.38 16.57
CA TYR A 233 10.95 -6.06 17.56
C TYR A 233 10.84 -7.56 17.24
N ASN A 234 10.55 -8.36 18.27
CA ASN A 234 10.05 -9.70 18.05
C ASN A 234 8.63 -9.61 17.46
N PHE A 235 8.51 -9.94 16.18
CA PHE A 235 7.25 -9.83 15.42
C PHE A 235 6.11 -10.61 16.08
N GLU A 236 6.40 -11.78 16.64
CA GLU A 236 5.39 -12.62 17.29
C GLU A 236 4.82 -12.02 18.57
N MET A 237 5.58 -11.12 19.20
CA MET A 237 5.20 -10.42 20.43
C MET A 237 4.58 -9.05 20.16
N LEU A 238 4.34 -8.68 18.89
CA LEU A 238 3.64 -7.45 18.57
C LEU A 238 2.18 -7.51 19.05
N ILE A 239 1.76 -6.45 19.74
CA ILE A 239 0.41 -6.33 20.26
C ILE A 239 -0.44 -5.58 19.23
N PHE A 240 -1.27 -6.32 18.51
CA PHE A 240 -2.20 -5.79 17.52
C PHE A 240 -3.50 -5.30 18.17
N GLU A 241 -4.13 -6.15 18.97
CA GLU A 241 -5.38 -5.85 19.67
C GLU A 241 -5.14 -4.99 20.94
N PRO A 242 -6.09 -4.12 21.33
CA PRO A 242 -7.40 -3.90 20.72
C PRO A 242 -7.37 -2.88 19.56
N THR A 243 -6.23 -2.23 19.29
CA THR A 243 -6.13 -1.17 18.26
C THR A 243 -6.49 -1.70 16.87
N TRP A 244 -6.11 -2.93 16.59
CA TRP A 244 -6.32 -3.60 15.31
C TRP A 244 -7.17 -4.83 15.47
N LYS A 245 -8.00 -5.10 14.48
CA LYS A 245 -8.62 -6.42 14.32
C LYS A 245 -7.70 -7.32 13.52
N ILE A 246 -7.40 -8.51 14.05
CA ILE A 246 -6.64 -9.53 13.31
C ILE A 246 -7.57 -10.14 12.24
N ILE A 247 -7.10 -10.14 10.99
CA ILE A 247 -7.78 -10.74 9.84
C ILE A 247 -7.19 -12.12 9.56
N TYR A 248 -5.86 -12.20 9.59
CA TYR A 248 -5.07 -13.41 9.45
C TYR A 248 -3.81 -13.29 10.32
N LYS A 249 -3.36 -14.39 10.90
CA LYS A 249 -2.03 -14.50 11.51
C LYS A 249 -1.56 -15.92 11.27
N GLU A 250 -0.34 -16.07 10.77
CA GLU A 250 0.32 -17.37 10.65
C GLU A 250 0.40 -18.03 12.04
N LYS A 251 0.19 -19.34 12.10
CA LYS A 251 0.17 -20.10 13.36
C LYS A 251 1.56 -20.45 13.84
#